data_AF-A0A7X9KGT1-F1
#
_entry.id   AF-A0A7X9KGT1-F1
#
_cell.length_a   1.000
_cell.length_b   1.000
_cell.length_c   1.000
_cell.angle_alpha   90.00
_cell.angle_beta   90.00
_cell.angle_gamma   90.00
#
_symmetry.space_group_name_H-M   'P 1'
#
loop_
_entity.id
_entity.type
_entity.pdbx_description
1 polymer ?
#
loop_
_entity_poly.entity_id
_entity_poly.type
_entity_poly.pdbx_seq_one_letter_code
_entity_poly.pdbx_strand_id
1 'polypeptide(L)'
;MKPVDAATIKRVRSALVADEALAGRGLARRLSQHTDSWFESLAGELPAEWAVIATGGYARGVLAPGSDIDVVLLHPPKAKESLVKEMAEALWYPLWDAGLKLSPAVHSVKSLLQLAGDDLDTATSVLTVRPLAGDPHVAAEVQRAALEQWRRRPFVWLQRLLENGHQRWKRFGDVASLLEPDLKDGRGGLRDHDMIRWALRVDRSDVAAALEAPIEDLAGPADLLLAVRCELHRTTGRATNMLLLQDQDRVAAAMGYADADALMLQVAGSAHAIEWAADRFWRRIERLIRTGGRATSGTRVSATLAPGIVVIDEEAGVADGADLDSPSFVFRFAAAAAHAGLPLDGRSLRMLASRGVAPGEAWTENTLRAFVSLLGAGRAVVPTVEALERYDLFSRYLPEWRAVRSLPQRNAFHTFTVDHHLLETVANASAFVRDVGRPDLLLLGALMHDLGKGHPGDHTDAGVRLIDDVAARMGLPDDDREVVRSMVALHLLLPETATRRDLSDPRTAQVVAEAVGDLGTLQLLRALTEADSKATGPAAWSAWKQSLL
;
A
#
# COMPACT_ATOMS: atom_id res chain seq x y z
N MET A 1 35.12 -19.14 -27.22
CA MET A 1 34.85 -19.66 -25.86
C MET A 1 33.76 -20.72 -25.99
N LYS A 2 33.79 -21.85 -25.27
CA LYS A 2 32.66 -22.80 -25.33
C LYS A 2 31.41 -22.13 -24.72
N PRO A 3 30.21 -22.32 -25.30
CA PRO A 3 28.98 -21.82 -24.69
C PRO A 3 28.80 -22.37 -23.27
N VAL A 4 28.25 -21.57 -22.37
CA VAL A 4 27.91 -22.02 -21.01
C VAL A 4 26.89 -23.17 -21.08
N ASP A 5 27.07 -24.20 -20.26
CA ASP A 5 26.14 -25.32 -20.18
C ASP A 5 25.08 -25.14 -19.06
N ALA A 6 23.96 -25.85 -19.20
CA ALA A 6 22.84 -25.79 -18.26
C ALA A 6 23.23 -26.16 -16.83
N ALA A 7 24.16 -27.11 -16.67
CA ALA A 7 24.68 -27.53 -15.36
C ALA A 7 25.42 -26.40 -14.65
N THR A 8 26.23 -25.63 -15.39
CA THR A 8 26.95 -24.48 -14.88
C THR A 8 26.00 -23.34 -14.52
N ILE A 9 25.01 -23.04 -15.38
CA ILE A 9 23.96 -22.04 -15.08
C ILE A 9 23.26 -22.39 -13.77
N LYS A 10 22.77 -23.63 -13.65
CA LYS A 10 22.05 -24.10 -12.44
C LYS A 10 22.92 -24.00 -11.20
N ARG A 11 24.17 -24.49 -11.26
CA ARG A 11 25.12 -24.43 -10.14
C ARG A 11 25.41 -23.00 -9.69
N VAL A 12 25.73 -22.10 -10.63
CA VAL A 12 26.06 -20.70 -10.33
C VAL A 12 24.84 -19.98 -9.77
N ARG A 13 23.65 -20.16 -10.37
CA ARG A 13 22.42 -19.57 -9.87
C ARG A 13 22.09 -20.04 -8.45
N SER A 14 22.15 -21.35 -8.21
CA SER A 14 21.89 -21.90 -6.88
C SER A 14 22.87 -21.37 -5.85
N ALA A 15 24.15 -21.23 -6.19
CA ALA A 15 25.16 -20.65 -5.30
C ALA A 15 24.85 -19.17 -5.00
N LEU A 16 24.49 -18.36 -5.99
CA LEU A 16 24.12 -16.95 -5.79
C LEU A 16 22.87 -16.78 -4.93
N VAL A 17 21.85 -17.62 -5.17
CA VAL A 17 20.61 -17.58 -4.37
C VAL A 17 20.88 -18.04 -2.94
N ALA A 18 21.78 -19.00 -2.72
CA ALA A 18 22.15 -19.47 -1.39
C ALA A 18 23.15 -18.55 -0.65
N ASP A 19 23.72 -17.54 -1.32
CA ASP A 19 24.66 -16.62 -0.70
C ASP A 19 23.94 -15.61 0.20
N GLU A 20 24.01 -15.85 1.51
CA GLU A 20 23.42 -15.00 2.56
C GLU A 20 24.13 -13.65 2.71
N ALA A 21 25.33 -13.48 2.15
CA ALA A 21 25.99 -12.17 2.10
C ALA A 21 25.34 -11.24 1.06
N LEU A 22 24.50 -11.77 0.17
CA LEU A 22 23.75 -11.01 -0.82
C LEU A 22 22.29 -10.86 -0.38
N ALA A 23 21.83 -9.63 -0.21
CA ALA A 23 20.43 -9.32 0.08
C ALA A 23 19.87 -8.27 -0.88
N GLY A 24 18.55 -8.30 -1.06
CA GLY A 24 17.77 -7.34 -1.86
C GLY A 24 18.39 -6.88 -3.16
N ARG A 25 18.60 -5.56 -3.32
CA ARG A 25 19.15 -5.00 -4.57
C ARG A 25 20.54 -5.55 -4.91
N GLY A 26 21.35 -5.92 -3.91
CA GLY A 26 22.65 -6.56 -4.11
C GLY A 26 22.52 -7.93 -4.76
N LEU A 27 21.65 -8.79 -4.21
CA LEU A 27 21.32 -10.09 -4.80
C LEU A 27 20.72 -9.93 -6.20
N ALA A 28 19.73 -9.05 -6.34
CA ALA A 28 19.02 -8.86 -7.59
C ALA A 28 19.96 -8.41 -8.73
N ARG A 29 20.87 -7.47 -8.42
CA ARG A 29 21.89 -7.00 -9.36
C ARG A 29 22.87 -8.10 -9.74
N ARG A 30 23.34 -8.92 -8.77
CA ARG A 30 24.25 -10.04 -9.03
C ARG A 30 23.58 -11.11 -9.90
N LEU A 31 22.33 -11.45 -9.60
CA LEU A 31 21.54 -12.36 -10.43
C LEU A 31 21.40 -11.81 -11.86
N SER A 32 21.12 -10.53 -12.02
CA SER A 32 21.06 -9.91 -13.34
C SER A 32 22.40 -9.97 -14.09
N GLN A 33 23.51 -9.57 -13.45
CA GLN A 33 24.85 -9.59 -14.07
C GLN A 33 25.28 -10.99 -14.53
N HIS A 34 25.03 -12.02 -13.71
CA HIS A 34 25.35 -13.39 -14.11
C HIS A 34 24.43 -13.87 -15.23
N THR A 35 23.15 -13.49 -15.21
CA THR A 35 22.23 -13.81 -16.30
C THR A 35 22.68 -13.14 -17.60
N ASP A 36 23.16 -11.89 -17.57
CA ASP A 36 23.71 -11.20 -18.74
C ASP A 36 24.86 -12.01 -19.36
N SER A 37 25.81 -12.47 -18.52
CA SER A 37 26.96 -13.25 -18.98
C SER A 37 26.59 -14.57 -19.65
N TRP A 38 25.45 -15.17 -19.28
CA TRP A 38 24.95 -16.38 -19.95
C TRP A 38 24.40 -16.05 -21.34
N PHE A 39 23.66 -14.95 -21.49
CA PHE A 39 23.20 -14.51 -22.80
C PHE A 39 24.36 -14.12 -23.71
N GLU A 40 25.36 -13.39 -23.21
CA GLU A 40 26.58 -13.07 -23.94
C GLU A 40 27.30 -14.35 -24.42
N SER A 41 27.42 -15.35 -23.54
CA SER A 41 28.06 -16.61 -23.88
C SER A 41 27.27 -17.47 -24.87
N LEU A 42 25.94 -17.47 -24.80
CA LEU A 42 25.07 -18.29 -25.66
C LEU A 42 24.84 -17.65 -27.03
N ALA A 43 24.79 -16.33 -27.10
CA ALA A 43 24.59 -15.60 -28.34
C ALA A 43 25.76 -15.77 -29.33
N GLY A 44 26.99 -15.96 -28.84
CA GLY A 44 28.16 -16.09 -29.69
C GLY A 44 28.30 -14.91 -30.66
N GLU A 45 28.53 -15.20 -31.95
CA GLU A 45 28.47 -14.20 -33.02
C GLU A 45 27.09 -14.21 -33.68
N LEU A 46 26.20 -13.35 -33.19
CA LEU A 46 24.92 -13.10 -33.86
C LEU A 46 25.15 -12.46 -35.24
N PRO A 47 24.27 -12.71 -36.24
CA PRO A 47 24.39 -12.05 -37.53
C PRO A 47 24.27 -10.52 -37.40
N ALA A 48 24.80 -9.78 -38.38
CA ALA A 48 24.65 -8.33 -38.44
C ALA A 48 23.16 -7.93 -38.38
N GLU A 49 22.85 -6.83 -37.68
CA GLU A 49 21.50 -6.32 -37.44
C GLU A 49 20.60 -7.20 -36.53
N TRP A 50 21.17 -8.17 -35.81
CA TRP A 50 20.47 -8.91 -34.75
C TRP A 50 20.93 -8.46 -33.37
N ALA A 51 20.05 -8.54 -32.38
CA ALA A 51 20.39 -8.23 -31.01
C ALA A 51 19.55 -9.05 -30.02
N VAL A 52 20.09 -9.31 -28.84
CA VAL A 52 19.33 -9.82 -27.70
C VAL A 52 19.26 -8.70 -26.68
N ILE A 53 18.06 -8.37 -26.22
CA ILE A 53 17.84 -7.32 -25.24
C ILE A 53 17.11 -7.86 -24.01
N ALA A 54 17.45 -7.33 -22.84
CA ALA A 54 16.61 -7.39 -21.66
C ALA A 54 15.58 -6.25 -21.70
N THR A 55 14.40 -6.49 -21.18
CA THR A 55 13.37 -5.46 -20.97
C THR A 55 12.91 -5.41 -19.50
N GLY A 56 12.07 -4.44 -19.16
CA GLY A 56 11.37 -4.44 -17.88
C GLY A 56 12.28 -4.46 -16.65
N GLY A 57 11.91 -5.27 -15.65
CA GLY A 57 12.62 -5.37 -14.37
C GLY A 57 14.03 -5.97 -14.51
N TYR A 58 14.20 -6.91 -15.46
CA TYR A 58 15.51 -7.49 -15.73
C TYR A 58 16.47 -6.46 -16.34
N ALA A 59 16.01 -5.63 -17.27
CA ALA A 59 16.81 -4.52 -17.80
C ALA A 59 17.25 -3.51 -16.72
N ARG A 60 16.47 -3.36 -15.65
CA ARG A 60 16.78 -2.50 -14.49
C ARG A 60 17.71 -3.13 -13.46
N GLY A 61 18.02 -4.42 -13.59
CA GLY A 61 18.84 -5.13 -12.61
C GLY A 61 18.12 -5.44 -11.29
N VAL A 62 16.79 -5.62 -11.32
CA VAL A 62 15.97 -5.93 -10.13
C VAL A 62 15.39 -7.36 -10.17
N LEU A 63 16.18 -8.31 -10.69
CA LEU A 63 15.78 -9.70 -10.84
C LEU A 63 15.77 -10.44 -9.49
N ALA A 64 14.60 -10.67 -8.91
CA ALA A 64 14.46 -11.51 -7.71
C ALA A 64 14.63 -13.02 -8.05
N PRO A 65 14.94 -13.91 -7.07
CA PRO A 65 15.22 -15.32 -7.34
C PRO A 65 14.13 -16.10 -8.08
N GLY A 66 12.85 -15.77 -7.84
CA GLY A 66 11.71 -16.37 -8.53
C GLY A 66 11.18 -15.58 -9.73
N SER A 67 11.76 -14.43 -10.07
CA SER A 67 11.28 -13.58 -11.17
C SER A 67 11.51 -14.24 -12.52
N ASP A 68 10.57 -13.99 -13.44
CA ASP A 68 10.76 -14.26 -14.85
C ASP A 68 11.84 -13.34 -15.45
N ILE A 69 12.48 -13.83 -16.50
CA ILE A 69 13.56 -13.14 -17.22
C ILE A 69 13.00 -12.65 -18.56
N ASP A 70 12.64 -11.37 -18.62
CA ASP A 70 12.07 -10.73 -19.80
C ASP A 70 13.16 -10.40 -20.83
N VAL A 71 13.13 -11.09 -21.98
CA VAL A 71 14.15 -10.97 -23.03
C VAL A 71 13.52 -10.99 -24.42
N VAL A 72 14.13 -10.27 -25.35
CA VAL A 72 13.69 -10.21 -26.75
C VAL A 72 14.86 -10.48 -27.67
N LEU A 73 14.70 -11.46 -28.58
CA LEU A 73 15.56 -11.62 -29.74
C LEU A 73 15.04 -10.74 -30.87
N LEU A 74 15.87 -9.78 -31.28
CA LEU A 74 15.62 -8.86 -32.36
C LEU A 74 16.29 -9.35 -33.64
N HIS A 75 15.53 -9.34 -34.74
CA HIS A 75 16.01 -9.74 -36.05
C HIS A 75 15.57 -8.77 -37.17
N PRO A 76 16.27 -8.73 -38.31
CA PRO A 76 15.84 -7.96 -39.48
C PRO A 76 14.46 -8.43 -39.99
N PRO A 77 13.60 -7.53 -40.48
CA PRO A 77 12.26 -7.89 -40.96
C PRO A 77 12.22 -8.93 -42.08
N LYS A 78 13.33 -9.10 -42.83
CA LYS A 78 13.47 -10.05 -43.94
C LYS A 78 14.32 -11.28 -43.58
N ALA A 79 14.59 -11.52 -42.30
CA ALA A 79 15.32 -12.71 -41.86
C ALA A 79 14.54 -13.98 -42.25
N LYS A 80 15.26 -15.03 -42.67
CA LYS A 80 14.65 -16.33 -42.96
C LYS A 80 14.08 -16.92 -41.67
N GLU A 81 12.83 -17.36 -41.70
CA GLU A 81 12.14 -17.91 -40.53
C GLU A 81 12.90 -19.09 -39.91
N SER A 82 13.51 -19.95 -40.73
CA SER A 82 14.33 -21.07 -40.25
C SER A 82 15.55 -20.60 -39.43
N LEU A 83 16.19 -19.50 -39.84
CA LEU A 83 17.32 -18.92 -39.12
C LEU A 83 16.87 -18.25 -37.82
N VAL A 84 15.72 -17.56 -37.84
CA VAL A 84 15.12 -16.97 -36.62
C VAL A 84 14.82 -18.04 -35.59
N LYS A 85 14.23 -19.15 -36.03
CA LYS A 85 13.96 -20.30 -35.18
C LYS A 85 15.25 -20.92 -34.64
N GLU A 86 16.23 -21.16 -35.50
CA GLU A 86 17.53 -21.72 -35.09
C GLU A 86 18.23 -20.86 -34.03
N MET A 87 18.30 -19.54 -34.24
CA MET A 87 18.91 -18.61 -33.28
C MET A 87 18.12 -18.55 -31.96
N ALA A 88 16.79 -18.53 -32.03
CA ALA A 88 15.94 -18.54 -30.84
C ALA A 88 16.13 -19.83 -30.02
N GLU A 89 16.10 -21.00 -30.66
CA GLU A 89 16.31 -22.30 -29.99
C GLU A 89 17.70 -22.38 -29.35
N ALA A 90 18.74 -21.92 -30.06
CA ALA A 90 20.11 -21.88 -29.54
C ALA A 90 20.27 -20.99 -28.29
N LEU A 91 19.49 -19.91 -28.18
CA LEU A 91 19.50 -19.01 -27.03
C LEU A 91 18.64 -19.51 -25.87
N TRP A 92 17.41 -19.93 -26.15
CA TRP A 92 16.41 -20.18 -25.10
C TRP A 92 16.50 -21.57 -24.49
N TYR A 93 16.74 -22.61 -25.31
CA TYR A 93 16.70 -24.00 -24.83
C TYR A 93 17.75 -24.28 -23.74
N PRO A 94 19.02 -23.84 -23.85
CA PRO A 94 20.00 -24.06 -22.79
C PRO A 94 19.61 -23.42 -21.45
N LEU A 95 18.90 -22.30 -21.47
CA LEU A 95 18.45 -21.59 -20.27
C LEU A 95 17.20 -22.24 -19.66
N TRP A 96 16.26 -22.70 -20.50
CA TRP A 96 15.12 -23.50 -20.04
C TRP A 96 15.55 -24.86 -19.48
N ASP A 97 16.51 -25.54 -20.11
CA ASP A 97 17.10 -26.79 -19.63
C ASP A 97 17.82 -26.60 -18.29
N ALA A 98 18.34 -25.39 -18.03
CA ALA A 98 18.88 -25.01 -16.73
C ALA A 98 17.81 -24.73 -15.66
N GLY A 99 16.52 -24.73 -16.04
CA GLY A 99 15.38 -24.46 -15.16
C GLY A 99 15.07 -22.97 -14.95
N LEU A 100 15.59 -22.09 -15.81
CA LEU A 100 15.26 -20.66 -15.75
C LEU A 100 13.86 -20.38 -16.29
N LYS A 101 13.14 -19.49 -15.62
CA LYS A 101 11.86 -18.96 -16.11
C LYS A 101 12.12 -17.80 -17.05
N LEU A 102 12.10 -18.06 -18.35
CA LEU A 102 12.18 -17.02 -19.36
C LEU A 102 10.77 -16.58 -19.76
N SER A 103 10.64 -15.29 -20.03
CA SER A 103 9.54 -14.70 -20.81
C SER A 103 10.11 -14.22 -22.15
N PRO A 104 10.52 -15.12 -23.06
CA PRO A 104 11.20 -14.72 -24.27
C PRO A 104 10.20 -14.25 -25.33
N ALA A 105 10.60 -13.26 -26.11
CA ALA A 105 9.91 -12.85 -27.33
C ALA A 105 10.88 -12.80 -28.52
N VAL A 106 10.35 -12.95 -29.73
CA VAL A 106 11.12 -12.87 -30.97
C VAL A 106 10.41 -11.92 -31.91
N HIS A 107 11.07 -10.83 -32.27
CA HIS A 107 10.45 -9.76 -33.04
C HIS A 107 11.45 -9.05 -33.94
N SER A 108 10.96 -8.48 -35.03
CA SER A 108 11.63 -7.31 -35.62
C SER A 108 11.35 -6.06 -34.77
N VAL A 109 12.20 -5.03 -34.88
CA VAL A 109 11.96 -3.72 -34.25
C VAL A 109 10.55 -3.21 -34.58
N LYS A 110 10.15 -3.31 -35.86
CA LYS A 110 8.81 -2.89 -36.32
C LYS A 110 7.68 -3.65 -35.63
N SER A 111 7.75 -4.98 -35.57
CA SER A 111 6.67 -5.78 -34.95
C SER A 111 6.58 -5.57 -33.44
N LEU A 112 7.73 -5.39 -32.77
CA LEU A 112 7.76 -5.11 -31.33
C LEU A 112 7.10 -3.76 -31.02
N LEU A 113 7.44 -2.71 -31.78
CA LEU A 113 6.84 -1.38 -31.62
C LEU A 113 5.36 -1.34 -31.99
N GLN A 114 4.94 -2.17 -32.96
CA GLN A 114 3.53 -2.32 -33.28
C GLN A 114 2.75 -2.89 -32.09
N LEU A 115 3.26 -3.96 -31.46
CA LEU A 115 2.64 -4.53 -30.25
C LEU A 115 2.63 -3.52 -29.08
N ALA A 116 3.77 -2.86 -28.85
CA ALA A 116 3.92 -1.80 -27.83
C ALA A 116 3.01 -0.59 -28.07
N GLY A 117 2.38 -0.45 -29.24
CA GLY A 117 1.47 0.66 -29.52
C GLY A 117 0.11 0.56 -28.87
N ASP A 118 -0.33 -0.66 -28.60
CA ASP A 118 -1.68 -0.93 -28.12
C ASP A 118 -1.71 -1.74 -26.83
N ASP A 119 -0.63 -2.43 -26.47
CA ASP A 119 -0.51 -3.24 -25.25
C ASP A 119 0.32 -2.54 -24.16
N LEU A 120 -0.29 -2.33 -22.97
CA LEU A 120 0.34 -1.58 -21.87
C LEU A 120 1.56 -2.31 -21.29
N ASP A 121 1.49 -3.64 -21.16
CA ASP A 121 2.57 -4.44 -20.55
C ASP A 121 3.80 -4.42 -21.46
N THR A 122 3.61 -4.65 -22.77
CA THR A 122 4.67 -4.54 -23.76
C THR A 122 5.21 -3.11 -23.80
N ALA A 123 4.35 -2.09 -23.87
CA ALA A 123 4.75 -0.69 -23.93
C ALA A 123 5.65 -0.31 -22.75
N THR A 124 5.23 -0.63 -21.53
CA THR A 124 5.99 -0.32 -20.30
C THR A 124 7.27 -1.12 -20.15
N SER A 125 7.32 -2.36 -20.70
CA SER A 125 8.52 -3.19 -20.70
C SER A 125 9.64 -2.60 -21.55
N VAL A 126 9.32 -2.07 -22.74
CA VAL A 126 10.30 -1.50 -23.70
C VAL A 126 10.66 -0.05 -23.41
N LEU A 127 10.07 0.59 -22.39
CA LEU A 127 10.56 1.87 -21.87
C LEU A 127 11.94 1.76 -21.22
N THR A 128 12.36 0.55 -20.86
CA THR A 128 13.70 0.28 -20.34
C THR A 128 14.27 -0.95 -21.03
N VAL A 129 15.22 -0.70 -21.92
CA VAL A 129 15.93 -1.71 -22.71
C VAL A 129 17.39 -1.73 -22.30
N ARG A 130 17.96 -2.92 -22.19
CA ARG A 130 19.39 -3.11 -21.97
C ARG A 130 19.93 -4.13 -22.97
N PRO A 131 20.93 -3.78 -23.81
CA PRO A 131 21.53 -4.74 -24.72
C PRO A 131 22.26 -5.84 -23.93
N LEU A 132 22.08 -7.09 -24.36
CA LEU A 132 22.76 -8.26 -23.81
C LEU A 132 23.78 -8.82 -24.80
N ALA A 133 23.43 -8.91 -26.08
CA ALA A 133 24.33 -9.39 -27.13
C ALA A 133 23.92 -8.87 -28.52
N GLY A 134 24.82 -8.98 -29.50
CA GLY A 134 24.58 -8.56 -30.89
C GLY A 134 24.81 -7.06 -31.12
N ASP A 135 24.12 -6.49 -32.11
CA ASP A 135 24.29 -5.09 -32.52
C ASP A 135 23.62 -4.12 -31.53
N PRO A 136 24.40 -3.30 -30.79
CA PRO A 136 23.83 -2.35 -29.82
C PRO A 136 22.99 -1.26 -30.47
N HIS A 137 23.16 -0.95 -31.77
CA HIS A 137 22.36 0.05 -32.46
C HIS A 137 20.90 -0.37 -32.59
N VAL A 138 20.63 -1.68 -32.75
CA VAL A 138 19.27 -2.23 -32.82
C VAL A 138 18.54 -2.05 -31.49
N ALA A 139 19.23 -2.31 -30.37
CA ALA A 139 18.69 -2.07 -29.03
C ALA A 139 18.41 -0.57 -28.77
N ALA A 140 19.33 0.30 -29.19
CA ALA A 140 19.16 1.75 -29.10
C ALA A 140 17.99 2.26 -29.96
N GLU A 141 17.77 1.65 -31.14
CA GLU A 141 16.64 1.96 -32.01
C GLU A 141 15.31 1.63 -31.32
N VAL A 142 15.17 0.43 -30.75
CA VAL A 142 13.96 0.03 -29.99
C VAL A 142 13.69 1.03 -28.86
N GLN A 143 14.70 1.32 -28.03
CA GLN A 143 14.54 2.23 -26.89
C GLN A 143 14.11 3.62 -27.33
N ARG A 144 14.74 4.17 -28.37
CA ARG A 144 14.44 5.50 -28.92
C ARG A 144 13.02 5.55 -29.49
N ALA A 145 12.66 4.58 -30.32
CA ALA A 145 11.36 4.55 -30.98
C ALA A 145 10.21 4.27 -30.00
N ALA A 146 10.42 3.41 -29.00
CA ALA A 146 9.46 3.17 -27.93
C ALA A 146 9.20 4.42 -27.09
N LEU A 147 10.25 5.17 -26.72
CA LEU A 147 10.10 6.44 -26.00
C LEU A 147 9.35 7.49 -26.85
N GLU A 148 9.69 7.59 -28.13
CA GLU A 148 9.01 8.50 -29.05
C GLU A 148 7.50 8.15 -29.16
N GLN A 149 7.18 6.87 -29.32
CA GLN A 149 5.81 6.37 -29.39
C GLN A 149 5.02 6.60 -28.09
N TRP A 150 5.66 6.38 -26.93
CA TRP A 150 5.08 6.67 -25.62
C TRP A 150 4.75 8.16 -25.46
N ARG A 151 5.69 9.03 -25.83
CA ARG A 151 5.56 10.50 -25.73
C ARG A 151 4.57 11.10 -26.71
N ARG A 152 4.27 10.43 -27.83
CA ARG A 152 3.24 10.88 -28.79
C ARG A 152 1.81 10.80 -28.25
N ARG A 153 1.53 9.93 -27.28
CA ARG A 153 0.18 9.71 -26.71
C ARG A 153 0.19 9.76 -25.18
N PRO A 154 0.68 10.84 -24.55
CA PRO A 154 0.99 10.85 -23.13
C PRO A 154 -0.25 10.59 -22.28
N PHE A 155 -1.38 11.26 -22.56
CA PHE A 155 -2.60 11.10 -21.78
C PHE A 155 -3.27 9.74 -21.93
N VAL A 156 -3.13 9.08 -23.08
CA VAL A 156 -3.62 7.70 -23.26
C VAL A 156 -2.88 6.76 -22.31
N TRP A 157 -1.56 6.88 -22.25
CA TRP A 157 -0.74 6.03 -21.38
C TRP A 157 -0.94 6.35 -19.90
N LEU A 158 -0.99 7.63 -19.52
CA LEU A 158 -1.27 8.04 -18.15
C LEU A 158 -2.63 7.54 -17.67
N GLN A 159 -3.68 7.63 -18.52
CA GLN A 159 -5.00 7.10 -18.20
C GLN A 159 -4.97 5.58 -18.03
N ARG A 160 -4.33 4.84 -18.94
CA ARG A 160 -4.20 3.39 -18.84
C ARG A 160 -3.43 2.94 -17.60
N LEU A 161 -2.38 3.66 -17.22
CA LEU A 161 -1.65 3.42 -15.97
C LEU A 161 -2.56 3.64 -14.75
N LEU A 162 -3.30 4.75 -14.70
CA LEU A 162 -4.23 5.03 -13.62
C LEU A 162 -5.32 3.94 -13.47
N GLU A 163 -5.93 3.54 -14.58
CA GLU A 163 -6.92 2.46 -14.62
C GLU A 163 -6.32 1.13 -14.14
N ASN A 164 -5.11 0.78 -14.59
CA ASN A 164 -4.39 -0.41 -14.14
C ASN A 164 -4.12 -0.38 -12.62
N GLY A 165 -3.73 0.78 -12.09
CA GLY A 165 -3.54 1.01 -10.65
C GLY A 165 -4.81 0.72 -9.84
N HIS A 166 -5.94 1.32 -10.21
CA HIS A 166 -7.21 1.10 -9.53
C HIS A 166 -7.63 -0.39 -9.53
N GLN A 167 -7.45 -1.10 -10.65
CA GLN A 167 -7.78 -2.53 -10.71
C GLN A 167 -6.87 -3.37 -9.81
N ARG A 168 -5.58 -3.05 -9.75
CA ARG A 168 -4.61 -3.69 -8.85
C ARG A 168 -4.98 -3.47 -7.40
N TRP A 169 -5.20 -2.22 -6.99
CA TRP A 169 -5.50 -1.89 -5.59
C TRP A 169 -6.78 -2.57 -5.10
N LYS A 170 -7.81 -2.64 -5.95
CA LYS A 170 -9.05 -3.38 -5.63
C LYS A 170 -8.81 -4.89 -5.44
N ARG A 171 -7.86 -5.47 -6.16
CA ARG A 171 -7.58 -6.91 -6.14
C ARG A 171 -6.63 -7.33 -5.03
N PHE A 172 -5.58 -6.55 -4.79
CA PHE A 172 -4.47 -6.91 -3.91
C PHE A 172 -4.50 -6.16 -2.56
N GLY A 173 -5.33 -5.13 -2.43
CA GLY A 173 -5.39 -4.29 -1.23
C GLY A 173 -4.14 -3.45 -1.03
N ASP A 174 -3.99 -2.95 0.19
CA ASP A 174 -2.87 -2.08 0.60
C ASP A 174 -1.78 -2.88 1.31
N VAL A 175 -0.53 -2.66 0.89
CA VAL A 175 0.64 -3.34 1.47
C VAL A 175 0.85 -2.93 2.93
N ALA A 176 0.56 -1.67 3.28
CA ALA A 176 0.84 -1.18 4.62
C ALA A 176 -0.20 -1.61 5.66
N SER A 177 -1.44 -1.79 5.22
CA SER A 177 -2.58 -2.08 6.09
C SER A 177 -2.85 -3.58 6.25
N LEU A 178 -2.47 -4.42 5.27
CA LEU A 178 -2.75 -5.86 5.30
C LEU A 178 -1.71 -6.65 6.09
N LEU A 179 -2.18 -7.70 6.80
CA LEU A 179 -1.29 -8.62 7.52
C LEU A 179 -0.53 -9.58 6.60
N GLU A 180 -1.12 -9.95 5.47
CA GLU A 180 -0.50 -10.79 4.45
C GLU A 180 -0.48 -10.05 3.09
N PRO A 181 0.40 -9.05 2.90
CA PRO A 181 0.34 -8.17 1.74
C PRO A 181 0.98 -8.77 0.47
N ASP A 182 0.54 -8.31 -0.71
CA ASP A 182 1.28 -8.49 -1.97
C ASP A 182 2.32 -7.36 -2.13
N LEU A 183 3.59 -7.68 -1.88
CA LEU A 183 4.71 -6.71 -1.89
C LEU A 183 4.95 -6.04 -3.24
N LYS A 184 4.47 -6.65 -4.33
CA LYS A 184 4.70 -6.16 -5.69
C LYS A 184 3.49 -5.40 -6.19
N ASP A 185 2.34 -6.06 -6.15
CA ASP A 185 1.15 -5.63 -6.84
C ASP A 185 0.10 -4.95 -5.92
N GLY A 186 0.29 -4.94 -4.59
CA GLY A 186 -0.52 -4.13 -3.68
C GLY A 186 -0.36 -2.61 -3.89
N ARG A 187 -1.29 -1.84 -3.34
CA ARG A 187 -1.20 -0.37 -3.23
C ARG A 187 -0.02 -0.02 -2.32
N GLY A 188 0.83 0.92 -2.75
CA GLY A 188 2.11 1.20 -2.10
C GLY A 188 3.22 0.17 -2.37
N GLY A 189 2.95 -0.86 -3.19
CA GLY A 189 3.92 -1.88 -3.56
C GLY A 189 4.92 -1.42 -4.64
N LEU A 190 5.84 -2.32 -5.01
CA LEU A 190 6.87 -2.07 -6.02
C LEU A 190 6.31 -1.57 -7.37
N ARG A 191 5.12 -2.03 -7.74
CA ARG A 191 4.48 -1.65 -9.01
C ARG A 191 4.06 -0.18 -9.02
N ASP A 192 3.58 0.39 -7.91
CA ASP A 192 3.18 1.79 -7.87
C ASP A 192 4.38 2.73 -8.07
N HIS A 193 5.53 2.37 -7.47
CA HIS A 193 6.81 3.03 -7.73
C HIS A 193 7.20 2.94 -9.22
N ASP A 194 7.08 1.76 -9.84
CA ASP A 194 7.32 1.58 -11.28
C ASP A 194 6.36 2.38 -12.17
N MET A 195 5.09 2.51 -11.76
CA MET A 195 4.08 3.26 -12.51
C MET A 195 4.38 4.76 -12.51
N ILE A 196 4.81 5.35 -11.39
CA ILE A 196 5.30 6.74 -11.36
C ILE A 196 6.49 6.88 -12.32
N ARG A 197 7.47 5.97 -12.23
CA ARG A 197 8.66 5.98 -13.10
C ARG A 197 8.29 5.93 -14.58
N TRP A 198 7.30 5.12 -14.97
CA TRP A 198 6.81 5.06 -16.36
C TRP A 198 6.04 6.31 -16.77
N ALA A 199 5.22 6.85 -15.88
CA ALA A 199 4.50 8.10 -16.12
C ALA A 199 5.45 9.24 -16.41
N LEU A 200 6.54 9.37 -15.64
CA LEU A 200 7.58 10.39 -15.88
C LEU A 200 8.27 10.25 -17.25
N ARG A 201 8.25 9.07 -17.90
CA ARG A 201 8.82 8.88 -19.26
C ARG A 201 8.03 9.59 -20.37
N VAL A 202 6.82 10.08 -20.10
CA VAL A 202 6.11 10.98 -21.02
C VAL A 202 6.83 12.32 -21.21
N ASP A 203 7.79 12.65 -20.33
CA ASP A 203 8.73 13.77 -20.49
C ASP A 203 8.03 15.13 -20.63
N ARG A 204 7.06 15.38 -19.75
CA ARG A 204 6.37 16.66 -19.64
C ARG A 204 6.62 17.29 -18.28
N SER A 205 6.81 18.60 -18.26
CA SER A 205 7.07 19.35 -17.03
C SER A 205 5.88 19.37 -16.06
N ASP A 206 4.65 19.37 -16.57
CA ASP A 206 3.43 19.31 -15.76
C ASP A 206 3.23 17.95 -15.08
N VAL A 207 3.58 16.87 -15.76
CA VAL A 207 3.63 15.51 -15.18
C VAL A 207 4.74 15.41 -14.14
N ALA A 208 5.93 15.94 -14.42
CA ALA A 208 7.01 15.97 -13.43
C ALA A 208 6.62 16.78 -12.17
N ALA A 209 5.98 17.95 -12.36
CA ALA A 209 5.50 18.80 -11.27
C ALA A 209 4.35 18.18 -10.45
N ALA A 210 3.69 17.13 -10.94
CA ALA A 210 2.68 16.41 -10.18
C ALA A 210 3.28 15.65 -8.99
N LEU A 211 4.56 15.26 -9.08
CA LEU A 211 5.29 14.59 -8.01
C LEU A 211 5.90 15.65 -7.08
N GLU A 212 5.53 15.63 -5.78
CA GLU A 212 5.95 16.68 -4.82
C GLU A 212 7.43 16.60 -4.42
N ALA A 213 8.04 15.44 -4.60
CA ALA A 213 9.40 15.14 -4.18
C ALA A 213 10.11 14.37 -5.31
N PRO A 214 11.45 14.37 -5.36
CA PRO A 214 12.19 13.54 -6.31
C PRO A 214 11.79 12.07 -6.19
N ILE A 215 11.76 11.35 -7.32
CA ILE A 215 11.44 9.91 -7.30
C ILE A 215 12.52 9.12 -6.55
N GLU A 216 13.74 9.66 -6.47
CA GLU A 216 14.88 9.12 -5.75
C GLU A 216 14.57 8.94 -4.25
N ASP A 217 13.69 9.75 -3.67
CA ASP A 217 13.26 9.62 -2.27
C ASP A 217 12.48 8.31 -2.03
N LEU A 218 11.91 7.72 -3.10
CA LEU A 218 11.23 6.43 -3.06
C LEU A 218 12.16 5.23 -3.30
N ALA A 219 13.44 5.46 -3.59
CA ALA A 219 14.39 4.37 -3.86
C ALA A 219 14.64 3.50 -2.62
N GLY A 220 14.78 4.10 -1.44
CA GLY A 220 14.94 3.37 -0.18
C GLY A 220 13.74 2.47 0.14
N PRO A 221 12.51 3.02 0.17
CA PRO A 221 11.28 2.22 0.34
C PRO A 221 11.14 1.09 -0.68
N ALA A 222 11.37 1.36 -1.97
CA ALA A 222 11.30 0.34 -3.01
C ALA A 222 12.38 -0.75 -2.84
N ASP A 223 13.57 -0.37 -2.38
CA ASP A 223 14.67 -1.32 -2.13
C ASP A 223 14.38 -2.25 -0.95
N LEU A 224 13.76 -1.73 0.11
CA LEU A 224 13.29 -2.58 1.19
C LEU A 224 12.28 -3.60 0.69
N LEU A 225 11.21 -3.17 0.00
CA LEU A 225 10.19 -4.11 -0.51
C LEU A 225 10.78 -5.13 -1.48
N LEU A 226 11.75 -4.74 -2.31
CA LEU A 226 12.49 -5.66 -3.17
C LEU A 226 13.33 -6.66 -2.37
N ALA A 227 13.95 -6.21 -1.27
CA ALA A 227 14.70 -7.08 -0.37
C ALA A 227 13.83 -8.13 0.29
N VAL A 228 12.71 -7.71 0.89
CA VAL A 228 11.72 -8.62 1.47
C VAL A 228 11.24 -9.64 0.44
N ARG A 229 10.94 -9.19 -0.79
CA ARG A 229 10.52 -10.08 -1.88
C ARG A 229 11.62 -11.06 -2.30
N CYS A 230 12.88 -10.63 -2.31
CA CYS A 230 14.01 -11.53 -2.61
C CYS A 230 14.16 -12.62 -1.55
N GLU A 231 14.07 -12.24 -0.27
CA GLU A 231 14.13 -13.19 0.85
C GLU A 231 12.93 -14.12 0.89
N LEU A 232 11.73 -13.61 0.60
CA LEU A 232 10.53 -14.43 0.46
C LEU A 232 10.73 -15.52 -0.60
N HIS A 233 11.28 -15.18 -1.77
CA HIS A 233 11.58 -16.17 -2.80
C HIS A 233 12.66 -17.17 -2.36
N ARG A 234 13.74 -16.70 -1.71
CA ARG A 234 14.84 -17.55 -1.24
C ARG A 234 14.35 -18.56 -0.21
N THR A 235 13.61 -18.08 0.78
CA THR A 235 13.15 -18.89 1.91
C THR A 235 12.05 -19.86 1.48
N THR A 236 11.09 -19.43 0.66
CA THR A 236 10.00 -20.30 0.19
C THR A 236 10.37 -21.21 -0.97
N GLY A 237 11.40 -20.85 -1.75
CA GLY A 237 11.71 -21.46 -3.04
C GLY A 237 10.64 -21.21 -4.12
N ARG A 238 9.69 -20.29 -3.88
CA ARG A 238 8.54 -20.03 -4.75
C ARG A 238 8.60 -18.62 -5.33
N ALA A 239 8.02 -18.45 -6.51
CA ALA A 239 7.80 -17.15 -7.14
C ALA A 239 6.47 -16.56 -6.65
N THR A 240 6.46 -16.06 -5.42
CA THR A 240 5.29 -15.45 -4.78
C THR A 240 5.60 -14.02 -4.34
N ASN A 241 4.62 -13.13 -4.46
CA ASN A 241 4.72 -11.77 -3.91
C ASN A 241 3.95 -11.62 -2.58
N MET A 242 3.15 -12.63 -2.20
CA MET A 242 2.35 -12.64 -0.98
C MET A 242 3.22 -13.00 0.22
N LEU A 243 3.37 -12.07 1.17
CA LEU A 243 4.09 -12.30 2.42
C LEU A 243 3.14 -12.85 3.49
N LEU A 244 2.93 -14.18 3.45
CA LEU A 244 2.05 -14.88 4.38
C LEU A 244 2.59 -14.87 5.81
N LEU A 245 1.69 -14.94 6.80
CA LEU A 245 2.04 -14.89 8.23
C LEU A 245 3.07 -15.97 8.61
N GLN A 246 2.91 -17.18 8.05
CA GLN A 246 3.84 -18.31 8.26
C GLN A 246 5.25 -18.08 7.70
N ASP A 247 5.41 -17.16 6.74
CA ASP A 247 6.69 -16.86 6.09
C ASP A 247 7.42 -15.67 6.74
N GLN A 248 6.69 -14.82 7.46
CA GLN A 248 7.21 -13.55 8.00
C GLN A 248 8.37 -13.75 8.98
N ASP A 249 8.27 -14.67 9.94
CA ASP A 249 9.34 -14.88 10.94
C ASP A 249 10.64 -15.32 10.28
N ARG A 250 10.53 -16.18 9.27
CA ARG A 250 11.67 -16.70 8.52
C ARG A 250 12.31 -15.63 7.65
N VAL A 251 11.50 -14.78 6.99
CA VAL A 251 12.00 -13.65 6.21
C VAL A 251 12.63 -12.60 7.12
N ALA A 252 12.04 -12.32 8.28
CA ALA A 252 12.57 -11.39 9.26
C ALA A 252 13.95 -11.81 9.77
N ALA A 253 14.09 -13.08 10.17
CA ALA A 253 15.36 -13.64 10.59
C ALA A 253 16.43 -13.56 9.50
N ALA A 254 16.09 -13.89 8.24
CA ALA A 254 17.01 -13.80 7.10
C ALA A 254 17.46 -12.35 6.80
N MET A 255 16.62 -11.37 7.11
CA MET A 255 16.93 -9.94 6.95
C MET A 255 17.59 -9.32 8.19
N GLY A 256 17.77 -10.08 9.27
CA GLY A 256 18.38 -9.60 10.51
C GLY A 256 17.46 -8.73 11.38
N TYR A 257 16.14 -8.82 11.19
CA TYR A 257 15.18 -8.22 12.12
C TYR A 257 15.02 -9.09 13.37
N ALA A 258 14.65 -8.46 14.49
CA ALA A 258 14.44 -9.15 15.76
C ALA A 258 13.30 -10.19 15.67
N ASP A 259 12.22 -9.83 14.98
CA ASP A 259 11.04 -10.65 14.75
C ASP A 259 10.27 -10.16 13.51
N ALA A 260 9.21 -10.89 13.16
CA ALA A 260 8.31 -10.53 12.06
C ALA A 260 7.63 -9.17 12.26
N ASP A 261 7.31 -8.77 13.48
CA ASP A 261 6.57 -7.53 13.72
C ASP A 261 7.48 -6.32 13.44
N ALA A 262 8.76 -6.39 13.83
CA ALA A 262 9.78 -5.41 13.47
C ALA A 262 9.98 -5.31 11.95
N LEU A 263 9.96 -6.44 11.23
CA LEU A 263 9.99 -6.45 9.76
C LEU A 263 8.74 -5.77 9.17
N MET A 264 7.56 -6.18 9.63
CA MET A 264 6.28 -5.69 9.09
C MET A 264 6.10 -4.19 9.32
N LEU A 265 6.61 -3.64 10.43
CA LEU A 265 6.64 -2.20 10.66
C LEU A 265 7.47 -1.46 9.59
N GLN A 266 8.61 -2.01 9.17
CA GLN A 266 9.43 -1.43 8.10
C GLN A 266 8.77 -1.56 6.72
N VAL A 267 8.10 -2.70 6.47
CA VAL A 267 7.31 -2.92 5.26
C VAL A 267 6.19 -1.89 5.15
N ALA A 268 5.41 -1.71 6.23
CA ALA A 268 4.31 -0.74 6.28
C ALA A 268 4.81 0.70 6.08
N GLY A 269 5.89 1.10 6.76
CA GLY A 269 6.49 2.42 6.58
C GLY A 269 6.94 2.68 5.13
N SER A 270 7.56 1.69 4.48
CA SER A 270 8.00 1.80 3.08
C SER A 270 6.82 1.83 2.10
N ALA A 271 5.81 0.99 2.32
CA ALA A 271 4.60 0.95 1.52
C ALA A 271 3.83 2.26 1.60
N HIS A 272 3.63 2.81 2.80
CA HIS A 272 3.00 4.12 2.98
C HIS A 272 3.77 5.25 2.27
N ALA A 273 5.12 5.24 2.31
CA ALA A 273 5.91 6.22 1.58
C ALA A 273 5.59 6.21 0.07
N ILE A 274 5.55 5.03 -0.54
CA ILE A 274 5.23 4.85 -1.97
C ILE A 274 3.77 5.18 -2.25
N GLU A 275 2.84 4.66 -1.46
CA GLU A 275 1.39 4.83 -1.60
C GLU A 275 1.03 6.32 -1.70
N TRP A 276 1.54 7.15 -0.81
CA TRP A 276 1.21 8.57 -0.76
C TRP A 276 1.76 9.36 -1.91
N ALA A 277 3.01 9.07 -2.28
CA ALA A 277 3.60 9.68 -3.46
C ALA A 277 2.76 9.32 -4.69
N ALA A 278 2.35 8.04 -4.81
CA ALA A 278 1.51 7.57 -5.90
C ALA A 278 0.12 8.21 -5.89
N ASP A 279 -0.59 8.20 -4.77
CA ASP A 279 -1.96 8.70 -4.66
C ASP A 279 -2.04 10.20 -5.01
N ARG A 280 -1.14 11.02 -4.46
CA ARG A 280 -1.06 12.45 -4.80
C ARG A 280 -0.67 12.69 -6.25
N PHE A 281 0.32 11.95 -6.74
CA PHE A 281 0.76 12.03 -8.12
C PHE A 281 -0.42 11.73 -9.05
N TRP A 282 -1.10 10.61 -8.85
CA TRP A 282 -2.21 10.16 -9.68
C TRP A 282 -3.42 11.09 -9.62
N ARG A 283 -3.76 11.68 -8.47
CA ARG A 283 -4.82 12.68 -8.37
C ARG A 283 -4.53 13.92 -9.22
N ARG A 284 -3.29 14.42 -9.19
CA ARG A 284 -2.88 15.54 -10.05
C ARG A 284 -2.85 15.16 -11.54
N ILE A 285 -2.40 13.96 -11.86
CA ILE A 285 -2.42 13.43 -13.23
C ILE A 285 -3.85 13.27 -13.74
N GLU A 286 -4.76 12.77 -12.92
CA GLU A 286 -6.17 12.63 -13.28
C GLU A 286 -6.77 14.00 -13.63
N ARG A 287 -6.50 15.03 -12.83
CA ARG A 287 -6.92 16.40 -13.16
C ARG A 287 -6.31 16.87 -14.47
N LEU A 288 -5.02 16.64 -14.68
CA LEU A 288 -4.33 17.02 -15.91
C LEU A 288 -4.94 16.34 -17.14
N ILE A 289 -5.33 15.07 -17.02
CA ILE A 289 -6.06 14.33 -18.07
C ILE A 289 -7.42 14.98 -18.32
N ARG A 290 -8.21 15.25 -17.27
CA ARG A 290 -9.54 15.88 -17.39
C ARG A 290 -9.48 17.28 -18.02
N THR A 291 -8.44 18.06 -17.76
CA THR A 291 -8.27 19.40 -18.36
C THR A 291 -7.64 19.38 -19.75
N GLY A 292 -7.35 18.19 -20.31
CA GLY A 292 -6.73 18.04 -21.62
C GLY A 292 -5.31 18.59 -21.68
N GLY A 293 -4.56 18.52 -20.57
CA GLY A 293 -3.19 19.03 -20.50
C GLY A 293 -3.09 20.54 -20.39
N ARG A 294 -4.19 21.25 -20.14
CA ARG A 294 -4.16 22.69 -19.84
C ARG A 294 -3.74 22.86 -18.39
N ALA A 295 -2.48 23.21 -18.17
CA ALA A 295 -2.00 23.62 -16.87
C ALA A 295 -2.83 24.83 -16.40
N THR A 296 -3.51 24.70 -15.26
CA THR A 296 -4.09 25.86 -14.59
C THR A 296 -2.94 26.67 -14.01
N SER A 297 -2.74 27.90 -14.49
CA SER A 297 -1.73 28.77 -13.90
C SER A 297 -2.18 29.17 -12.50
N GLY A 298 -1.47 28.69 -11.48
CA GLY A 298 -1.69 29.05 -10.09
C GLY A 298 -2.66 28.14 -9.34
N THR A 299 -2.54 28.17 -8.02
CA THR A 299 -3.37 27.46 -7.05
C THR A 299 -4.79 28.04 -7.07
N ARG A 300 -5.80 27.22 -7.41
CA ARG A 300 -7.18 27.70 -7.48
C ARG A 300 -7.93 27.39 -6.19
N VAL A 301 -8.28 28.45 -5.45
CA VAL A 301 -9.27 28.36 -4.38
C VAL A 301 -10.66 28.38 -5.00
N SER A 302 -11.45 27.32 -4.81
CA SER A 302 -12.76 27.18 -5.47
C SER A 302 -13.96 27.31 -4.54
N ALA A 303 -13.79 27.04 -3.24
CA ALA A 303 -14.87 27.12 -2.25
C ALA A 303 -14.32 27.24 -0.83
N THR A 304 -15.14 27.69 0.11
CA THR A 304 -14.88 27.62 1.56
C THR A 304 -15.69 26.47 2.14
N LEU A 305 -15.03 25.52 2.81
CA LEU A 305 -15.70 24.38 3.47
C LEU A 305 -16.15 24.73 4.89
N ALA A 306 -15.31 25.46 5.60
CA ALA A 306 -15.53 25.89 6.98
C ALA A 306 -14.62 27.09 7.30
N PRO A 307 -14.80 27.81 8.42
CA PRO A 307 -13.93 28.93 8.77
C PRO A 307 -12.45 28.51 8.82
N GLY A 308 -11.62 29.13 7.97
CA GLY A 308 -10.19 28.81 7.83
C GLY A 308 -9.86 27.62 6.93
N ILE A 309 -10.86 26.96 6.32
CA ILE A 309 -10.70 25.74 5.52
C ILE A 309 -11.35 25.93 4.15
N VAL A 310 -10.58 25.75 3.09
CA VAL A 310 -10.96 26.02 1.69
C VAL A 310 -10.69 24.82 0.81
N VAL A 311 -11.32 24.78 -0.36
CA VAL A 311 -10.97 23.83 -1.43
C VAL A 311 -9.89 24.46 -2.30
N ILE A 312 -8.71 23.87 -2.27
CA ILE A 312 -7.56 24.23 -3.08
C ILE A 312 -7.34 23.09 -4.06
N ASP A 313 -7.55 23.33 -5.36
CA ASP A 313 -7.14 22.34 -6.36
C ASP A 313 -7.73 20.95 -6.05
N GLU A 314 -9.03 20.87 -5.78
CA GLU A 314 -9.78 19.64 -5.38
C GLU A 314 -9.24 18.91 -4.13
N GLU A 315 -8.43 19.57 -3.33
CA GLU A 315 -8.01 19.11 -1.99
C GLU A 315 -8.52 20.11 -0.94
N ALA A 316 -8.76 19.64 0.28
CA ALA A 316 -9.03 20.52 1.41
C ALA A 316 -7.72 21.15 1.86
N GLY A 317 -7.65 22.48 1.86
CA GLY A 317 -6.49 23.25 2.30
C GLY A 317 -6.82 24.26 3.40
N VAL A 318 -5.78 24.74 4.06
CA VAL A 318 -5.87 25.83 5.03
C VAL A 318 -5.90 27.17 4.30
N ALA A 319 -6.86 28.03 4.66
CA ALA A 319 -6.97 29.38 4.13
C ALA A 319 -5.92 30.34 4.73
N ASP A 320 -5.56 31.38 3.99
CA ASP A 320 -4.72 32.45 4.53
C ASP A 320 -5.40 33.12 5.72
N GLY A 321 -4.65 33.31 6.82
CA GLY A 321 -5.17 33.91 8.06
C GLY A 321 -6.03 32.97 8.92
N ALA A 322 -6.06 31.67 8.64
CA ALA A 322 -6.70 30.70 9.52
C ALA A 322 -6.07 30.70 10.92
N ASP A 323 -6.91 30.59 11.95
CA ASP A 323 -6.49 30.46 13.34
C ASP A 323 -6.00 29.03 13.62
N LEU A 324 -4.71 28.83 13.35
CA LEU A 324 -4.03 27.54 13.57
C LEU A 324 -3.70 27.26 15.04
N ASP A 325 -3.82 28.28 15.90
CA ASP A 325 -3.55 28.16 17.33
C ASP A 325 -4.75 27.57 18.08
N SER A 326 -5.93 27.52 17.44
CA SER A 326 -7.09 26.80 17.97
C SER A 326 -6.79 25.30 18.09
N PRO A 327 -6.87 24.70 19.31
CA PRO A 327 -6.62 23.27 19.50
C PRO A 327 -7.54 22.37 18.65
N SER A 328 -8.74 22.85 18.32
CA SER A 328 -9.72 22.11 17.52
C SER A 328 -9.42 22.12 16.01
N PHE A 329 -8.49 22.95 15.53
CA PHE A 329 -8.35 23.25 14.11
C PHE A 329 -8.02 22.01 13.28
N VAL A 330 -7.07 21.17 13.73
CA VAL A 330 -6.65 19.96 13.00
C VAL A 330 -7.83 19.02 12.74
N PHE A 331 -8.65 18.74 13.76
CA PHE A 331 -9.82 17.88 13.59
C PHE A 331 -10.95 18.57 12.85
N ARG A 332 -11.12 19.89 12.95
CA ARG A 332 -12.08 20.62 12.11
C ARG A 332 -11.68 20.57 10.64
N PHE A 333 -10.40 20.73 10.35
CA PHE A 333 -9.84 20.61 9.00
C PHE A 333 -10.08 19.20 8.44
N ALA A 334 -9.73 18.18 9.21
CA ALA A 334 -9.93 16.78 8.85
C ALA A 334 -11.41 16.42 8.66
N ALA A 335 -12.28 16.78 9.59
CA ALA A 335 -13.71 16.53 9.50
C ALA A 335 -14.33 17.24 8.28
N ALA A 336 -14.02 18.51 8.06
CA ALA A 336 -14.53 19.25 6.90
C ALA A 336 -14.10 18.61 5.57
N ALA A 337 -12.86 18.13 5.48
CA ALA A 337 -12.36 17.42 4.31
C ALA A 337 -13.07 16.07 4.11
N ALA A 338 -13.16 15.26 5.18
CA ALA A 338 -13.77 13.94 5.13
C ALA A 338 -15.26 14.00 4.75
N HIS A 339 -16.03 14.90 5.36
CA HIS A 339 -17.44 15.12 5.01
C HIS A 339 -17.63 15.68 3.59
N ALA A 340 -16.66 16.43 3.07
CA ALA A 340 -16.67 16.89 1.68
C ALA A 340 -16.21 15.81 0.68
N GLY A 341 -15.71 14.66 1.15
CA GLY A 341 -15.10 13.65 0.30
C GLY A 341 -13.82 14.13 -0.38
N LEU A 342 -13.12 15.09 0.23
CA LEU A 342 -11.91 15.69 -0.32
C LEU A 342 -10.66 15.21 0.44
N PRO A 343 -9.56 14.88 -0.25
CA PRO A 343 -8.32 14.60 0.40
C PRO A 343 -7.69 15.86 1.01
N LEU A 344 -6.81 15.67 2.00
CA LEU A 344 -6.09 16.78 2.64
C LEU A 344 -4.91 17.26 1.79
N ASP A 345 -4.78 18.57 1.62
CA ASP A 345 -3.66 19.20 0.94
C ASP A 345 -2.34 19.00 1.73
N GLY A 346 -1.28 18.68 1.01
CA GLY A 346 0.01 18.30 1.59
C GLY A 346 0.77 19.49 2.16
N ARG A 347 0.61 20.67 1.53
CA ARG A 347 1.18 21.91 2.06
C ARG A 347 0.50 22.28 3.38
N SER A 348 -0.81 22.15 3.43
CA SER A 348 -1.64 22.36 4.63
C SER A 348 -1.25 21.43 5.76
N LEU A 349 -1.07 20.13 5.48
CA LEU A 349 -0.60 19.17 6.48
C LEU A 349 0.80 19.50 7.02
N ARG A 350 1.77 19.83 6.14
CA ARG A 350 3.12 20.27 6.57
C ARG A 350 3.08 21.52 7.44
N MET A 351 2.21 22.47 7.08
CA MET A 351 2.03 23.69 7.86
C MET A 351 1.46 23.39 9.25
N LEU A 352 0.43 22.54 9.34
CA LEU A 352 -0.14 22.11 10.62
C LEU A 352 0.87 21.30 11.45
N ALA A 353 1.68 20.46 10.82
CA ALA A 353 2.72 19.70 11.52
C ALA A 353 3.74 20.61 12.20
N SER A 354 4.13 21.70 11.52
CA SER A 354 5.16 22.63 11.98
C SER A 354 4.65 23.75 12.90
N ARG A 355 3.38 24.12 12.82
CA ARG A 355 2.82 25.28 13.55
C ARG A 355 1.58 24.97 14.38
N GLY A 356 0.86 23.89 14.10
CA GLY A 356 -0.36 23.54 14.79
C GLY A 356 -0.11 23.19 16.25
N VAL A 357 -0.91 23.77 17.14
CA VAL A 357 -0.84 23.55 18.58
C VAL A 357 -1.54 22.25 18.93
N ALA A 358 -0.81 21.33 19.57
CA ALA A 358 -1.42 20.14 20.16
C ALA A 358 -2.40 20.57 21.26
N PRO A 359 -3.53 19.87 21.45
CA PRO A 359 -4.34 20.10 22.63
C PRO A 359 -3.46 19.75 23.83
N GLY A 360 -3.50 20.60 24.86
CA GLY A 360 -2.84 20.28 26.12
C GLY A 360 -3.45 19.06 26.79
N GLU A 361 -3.20 18.89 28.09
CA GLU A 361 -3.72 17.75 28.86
C GLU A 361 -5.25 17.74 29.02
N ALA A 362 -5.97 18.77 28.55
CA ALA A 362 -7.42 18.84 28.54
C ALA A 362 -7.94 19.40 27.21
N TRP A 363 -8.71 18.59 26.50
CA TRP A 363 -9.41 19.00 25.28
C TRP A 363 -10.55 19.95 25.62
N THR A 364 -10.79 20.89 24.70
CA THR A 364 -12.01 21.70 24.75
C THR A 364 -13.18 20.91 24.16
N GLU A 365 -14.40 21.27 24.54
CA GLU A 365 -15.65 20.75 23.94
C GLU A 365 -15.64 20.87 22.40
N ASN A 366 -15.09 21.95 21.86
CA ASN A 366 -14.94 22.13 20.41
C ASN A 366 -13.96 21.13 19.78
N THR A 367 -12.92 20.73 20.51
CA THR A 367 -11.94 19.73 20.04
C THR A 367 -12.57 18.34 20.02
N LEU A 368 -13.24 17.95 21.11
CA LEU A 368 -13.97 16.68 21.19
C LEU A 368 -15.04 16.58 20.10
N ARG A 369 -15.85 17.63 19.92
CA ARG A 369 -16.87 17.68 18.87
C ARG A 369 -16.29 17.54 17.47
N ALA A 370 -15.17 18.21 17.19
CA ALA A 370 -14.50 18.10 15.89
C ALA A 370 -13.94 16.69 15.67
N PHE A 371 -13.40 16.07 16.72
CA PHE A 371 -12.91 14.69 16.68
C PHE A 371 -14.04 13.69 16.41
N VAL A 372 -15.14 13.75 17.16
CA VAL A 372 -16.33 12.91 16.93
C VAL A 372 -16.91 13.15 15.53
N SER A 373 -16.92 14.38 15.05
CA SER A 373 -17.34 14.70 13.68
C SER A 373 -16.46 14.04 12.62
N LEU A 374 -15.13 14.00 12.83
CA LEU A 374 -14.20 13.26 11.96
C LEU A 374 -14.50 11.75 11.98
N LEU A 375 -14.67 11.15 13.16
CA LEU A 375 -14.99 9.72 13.29
C LEU A 375 -16.33 9.37 12.62
N GLY A 376 -17.28 10.31 12.65
CA GLY A 376 -18.60 10.18 12.01
C GLY A 376 -18.62 10.39 10.49
N ALA A 377 -17.47 10.63 9.84
CA ALA A 377 -17.40 10.85 8.38
C ALA A 377 -17.50 9.55 7.55
N GLY A 378 -17.78 8.42 8.19
CA GLY A 378 -17.90 7.11 7.56
C GLY A 378 -16.61 6.66 6.91
N ARG A 379 -16.69 6.07 5.71
CA ARG A 379 -15.53 5.52 5.01
C ARG A 379 -14.41 6.53 4.73
N ALA A 380 -14.73 7.83 4.70
CA ALA A 380 -13.73 8.86 4.51
C ALA A 380 -12.78 9.01 5.72
N VAL A 381 -13.15 8.52 6.91
CA VAL A 381 -12.30 8.60 8.11
C VAL A 381 -10.94 7.92 7.91
N VAL A 382 -10.91 6.78 7.21
CA VAL A 382 -9.72 5.95 7.02
C VAL A 382 -8.61 6.74 6.31
N PRO A 383 -8.77 7.17 5.04
CA PRO A 383 -7.72 7.91 4.35
C PRO A 383 -7.45 9.29 4.96
N THR A 384 -8.41 9.90 5.65
CA THR A 384 -8.21 11.19 6.31
C THR A 384 -7.31 11.06 7.54
N VAL A 385 -7.54 10.05 8.40
CA VAL A 385 -6.68 9.82 9.58
C VAL A 385 -5.29 9.34 9.17
N GLU A 386 -5.18 8.47 8.17
CA GLU A 386 -3.88 8.04 7.62
C GLU A 386 -3.07 9.24 7.08
N ALA A 387 -3.74 10.20 6.41
CA ALA A 387 -3.11 11.43 5.95
C ALA A 387 -2.63 12.34 7.08
N LEU A 388 -3.36 12.41 8.20
CA LEU A 388 -2.93 13.14 9.40
C LEU A 388 -1.74 12.46 10.07
N GLU A 389 -1.80 11.14 10.24
CA GLU A 389 -0.80 10.37 11.00
C GLU A 389 0.58 10.40 10.35
N ARG A 390 0.65 10.53 9.01
CA ARG A 390 1.92 10.76 8.29
C ARG A 390 2.72 11.96 8.81
N TYR A 391 2.03 12.96 9.34
CA TYR A 391 2.63 14.16 9.90
C TYR A 391 2.58 14.16 11.43
N ASP A 392 2.37 12.98 12.02
CA ASP A 392 2.13 12.72 13.44
C ASP A 392 1.02 13.62 14.01
N LEU A 393 0.07 14.08 13.19
CA LEU A 393 -0.98 15.00 13.63
C LEU A 393 -2.07 14.26 14.42
N PHE A 394 -2.36 13.01 14.07
CA PHE A 394 -3.36 12.22 14.80
C PHE A 394 -2.79 11.74 16.14
N SER A 395 -1.62 11.10 16.13
CA SER A 395 -0.92 10.65 17.34
C SER A 395 -0.39 11.77 18.23
N ARG A 396 -0.30 13.01 17.74
CA ARG A 396 -0.09 14.20 18.59
C ARG A 396 -1.27 14.48 19.50
N TYR A 397 -2.49 14.18 19.06
CA TYR A 397 -3.72 14.39 19.83
C TYR A 397 -4.11 13.15 20.64
N LEU A 398 -3.83 11.95 20.10
CA LEU A 398 -4.07 10.66 20.73
C LEU A 398 -2.73 9.88 20.85
N PRO A 399 -1.89 10.15 21.86
CA PRO A 399 -0.56 9.56 21.98
C PRO A 399 -0.51 8.03 21.97
N GLU A 400 -1.55 7.39 22.51
CA GLU A 400 -1.72 5.94 22.60
C GLU A 400 -1.82 5.29 21.20
N TRP A 401 -2.21 6.07 20.18
CA TRP A 401 -2.23 5.62 18.78
C TRP A 401 -0.85 5.12 18.31
N ARG A 402 0.24 5.69 18.84
CA ARG A 402 1.61 5.27 18.47
C ARG A 402 1.88 3.80 18.78
N ALA A 403 1.24 3.25 19.82
CA ALA A 403 1.44 1.87 20.24
C ALA A 403 0.74 0.87 19.30
N VAL A 404 -0.30 1.31 18.58
CA VAL A 404 -1.08 0.47 17.66
C VAL A 404 -0.79 0.76 16.17
N ARG A 405 -0.04 1.84 15.89
CA ARG A 405 0.32 2.27 14.54
C ARG A 405 1.12 1.19 13.80
N SER A 406 0.58 0.73 12.68
CA SER A 406 1.09 -0.36 11.85
C SER A 406 1.42 -1.63 12.64
N LEU A 407 0.74 -1.85 13.79
CA LEU A 407 0.97 -3.00 14.65
C LEU A 407 0.31 -4.24 14.03
N PRO A 408 1.07 -5.30 13.70
CA PRO A 408 0.47 -6.52 13.16
C PRO A 408 -0.41 -7.24 14.18
N GLN A 409 -1.54 -7.77 13.73
CA GLN A 409 -2.41 -8.65 14.51
C GLN A 409 -2.11 -10.09 14.14
N ARG A 410 -1.32 -10.82 14.94
CA ARG A 410 -0.91 -12.20 14.62
C ARG A 410 -2.03 -13.23 14.86
N ASN A 411 -3.16 -13.05 14.20
CA ASN A 411 -4.32 -13.93 14.28
C ASN A 411 -4.94 -14.08 12.88
N ALA A 412 -5.15 -15.33 12.45
CA ALA A 412 -5.66 -15.70 11.13
C ALA A 412 -7.04 -15.12 10.77
N PHE A 413 -7.80 -14.62 11.76
CA PHE A 413 -9.08 -13.98 11.50
C PHE A 413 -8.96 -12.52 11.05
N HIS A 414 -7.90 -11.83 11.43
CA HIS A 414 -7.74 -10.41 11.12
C HIS A 414 -7.20 -10.25 9.71
N THR A 415 -7.64 -9.18 9.06
CA THR A 415 -7.15 -8.78 7.73
C THR A 415 -6.11 -7.66 7.84
N PHE A 416 -6.23 -6.83 8.87
CA PHE A 416 -5.53 -5.55 8.96
C PHE A 416 -4.61 -5.43 10.20
N THR A 417 -3.65 -4.51 10.14
CA THR A 417 -2.95 -3.97 11.32
C THR A 417 -3.96 -3.38 12.32
N VAL A 418 -3.56 -3.25 13.60
CA VAL A 418 -4.47 -2.80 14.67
C VAL A 418 -5.04 -1.41 14.37
N ASP A 419 -4.20 -0.43 14.05
CA ASP A 419 -4.62 0.93 13.69
C ASP A 419 -5.63 0.98 12.54
N HIS A 420 -5.35 0.31 11.42
CA HIS A 420 -6.25 0.29 10.28
C HIS A 420 -7.55 -0.46 10.61
N HIS A 421 -7.48 -1.54 11.38
CA HIS A 421 -8.65 -2.24 11.91
C HIS A 421 -9.53 -1.30 12.76
N LEU A 422 -8.95 -0.50 13.66
CA LEU A 422 -9.69 0.49 14.46
C LEU A 422 -10.41 1.51 13.57
N LEU A 423 -9.76 2.00 12.50
CA LEU A 423 -10.39 2.94 11.55
C LEU A 423 -11.51 2.28 10.75
N GLU A 424 -11.33 1.03 10.32
CA GLU A 424 -12.37 0.24 9.66
C GLU A 424 -13.57 -0.02 10.59
N THR A 425 -13.31 -0.32 11.86
CA THR A 425 -14.35 -0.47 12.90
C THR A 425 -15.11 0.84 13.11
N VAL A 426 -14.43 1.98 13.21
CA VAL A 426 -15.07 3.31 13.27
C VAL A 426 -15.92 3.58 12.03
N ALA A 427 -15.38 3.29 10.83
CA ALA A 427 -16.09 3.50 9.58
C ALA A 427 -17.36 2.62 9.50
N ASN A 428 -17.30 1.37 9.97
CA ASN A 428 -18.47 0.50 10.09
C ASN A 428 -19.46 1.01 11.16
N ALA A 429 -18.97 1.45 12.31
CA ALA A 429 -19.77 1.97 13.43
C ALA A 429 -20.57 3.22 13.03
N SER A 430 -20.01 4.04 12.13
CA SER A 430 -20.69 5.23 11.58
C SER A 430 -22.05 4.93 10.94
N ALA A 431 -22.28 3.70 10.47
CA ALA A 431 -23.55 3.29 9.86
C ALA A 431 -24.69 3.16 10.90
N PHE A 432 -24.35 3.00 12.19
CA PHE A 432 -25.29 2.79 13.30
C PHE A 432 -25.56 4.05 14.13
N VAL A 433 -25.01 5.21 13.75
CA VAL A 433 -25.17 6.47 14.52
C VAL A 433 -26.62 6.94 14.65
N ARG A 434 -27.54 6.40 13.83
CA ARG A 434 -28.98 6.67 13.91
C ARG A 434 -29.75 5.65 14.76
N ASP A 435 -29.11 4.54 15.10
CA ASP A 435 -29.74 3.39 15.78
C ASP A 435 -29.44 3.38 17.28
N VAL A 436 -28.55 4.26 17.75
CA VAL A 436 -28.11 4.36 19.14
C VAL A 436 -28.39 5.73 19.75
N GLY A 437 -28.62 5.78 21.06
CA GLY A 437 -28.88 7.04 21.77
C GLY A 437 -27.65 7.93 21.96
N ARG A 438 -26.43 7.35 21.87
CA ARG A 438 -25.14 8.02 22.07
C ARG A 438 -24.16 7.73 20.93
N PRO A 439 -24.39 8.28 19.72
CA PRO A 439 -23.54 8.02 18.56
C PRO A 439 -22.10 8.50 18.75
N ASP A 440 -21.90 9.55 19.54
CA ASP A 440 -20.59 10.04 19.96
C ASP A 440 -19.80 8.97 20.73
N LEU A 441 -20.42 8.34 21.74
CA LEU A 441 -19.77 7.27 22.51
C LEU A 441 -19.58 5.99 21.70
N LEU A 442 -20.49 5.68 20.76
CA LEU A 442 -20.29 4.58 19.83
C LEU A 442 -18.99 4.73 19.02
N LEU A 443 -18.79 5.92 18.44
CA LEU A 443 -17.61 6.20 17.61
C LEU A 443 -16.32 6.22 18.42
N LEU A 444 -16.35 6.78 19.64
CA LEU A 444 -15.20 6.76 20.55
C LEU A 444 -14.88 5.33 21.01
N GLY A 445 -15.89 4.57 21.44
CA GLY A 445 -15.73 3.17 21.83
C GLY A 445 -15.20 2.31 20.68
N ALA A 446 -15.68 2.52 19.45
CA ALA A 446 -15.16 1.85 18.26
C ALA A 446 -13.67 2.11 18.02
N LEU A 447 -13.22 3.35 18.18
CA LEU A 447 -11.80 3.70 18.04
C LEU A 447 -10.95 3.12 19.17
N MET A 448 -11.50 2.99 20.38
CA MET A 448 -10.73 2.71 21.59
C MET A 448 -10.76 1.24 22.04
N HIS A 449 -11.70 0.43 21.52
CA HIS A 449 -11.95 -0.94 22.02
C HIS A 449 -10.70 -1.81 22.09
N ASP A 450 -9.78 -1.64 21.12
CA ASP A 450 -8.57 -2.44 20.96
C ASP A 450 -7.27 -1.66 21.14
N LEU A 451 -7.34 -0.43 21.68
CA LEU A 451 -6.18 0.44 21.87
C LEU A 451 -5.14 -0.19 22.83
N GLY A 452 -5.59 -1.09 23.70
CA GLY A 452 -4.74 -1.85 24.62
C GLY A 452 -3.83 -2.89 23.96
N LYS A 453 -4.04 -3.27 22.69
CA LYS A 453 -3.20 -4.28 21.98
C LYS A 453 -1.74 -3.85 21.84
N GLY A 454 -1.46 -2.54 21.85
CA GLY A 454 -0.11 -2.00 21.82
C GLY A 454 0.65 -2.12 23.15
N HIS A 455 0.04 -2.67 24.20
CA HIS A 455 0.59 -2.72 25.55
C HIS A 455 0.75 -4.17 26.05
N PRO A 456 1.72 -4.43 26.96
CA PRO A 456 1.91 -5.77 27.52
C PRO A 456 0.72 -6.26 28.36
N GLY A 457 0.46 -7.57 28.31
CA GLY A 457 -0.58 -8.24 29.10
C GLY A 457 -1.86 -8.48 28.31
N ASP A 458 -2.97 -8.66 29.02
CA ASP A 458 -4.28 -8.74 28.38
C ASP A 458 -4.68 -7.37 27.82
N HIS A 459 -5.04 -7.35 26.53
CA HIS A 459 -5.37 -6.12 25.79
C HIS A 459 -6.63 -5.43 26.32
N THR A 460 -7.61 -6.17 26.85
CA THR A 460 -8.82 -5.59 27.43
C THR A 460 -8.47 -4.89 28.74
N ASP A 461 -7.73 -5.56 29.63
CA ASP A 461 -7.26 -4.98 30.88
C ASP A 461 -6.37 -3.75 30.64
N ALA A 462 -5.48 -3.82 29.64
CA ALA A 462 -4.65 -2.69 29.24
C ALA A 462 -5.48 -1.54 28.68
N GLY A 463 -6.45 -1.83 27.81
CA GLY A 463 -7.37 -0.85 27.24
C GLY A 463 -8.19 -0.12 28.31
N VAL A 464 -8.72 -0.85 29.29
CA VAL A 464 -9.46 -0.28 30.43
C VAL A 464 -8.58 0.64 31.28
N ARG A 465 -7.29 0.33 31.47
CA ARG A 465 -6.38 1.25 32.18
C ARG A 465 -6.10 2.52 31.38
N LEU A 466 -5.97 2.41 30.06
CA LEU A 466 -5.72 3.55 29.18
C LEU A 466 -6.92 4.48 29.08
N ILE A 467 -8.14 3.93 29.09
CA ILE A 467 -9.34 4.69 28.79
C ILE A 467 -9.59 5.80 29.80
N ASP A 468 -9.18 5.62 31.05
CA ASP A 468 -9.38 6.60 32.11
C ASP A 468 -8.62 7.89 31.80
N ASP A 469 -7.34 7.77 31.47
CA ASP A 469 -6.48 8.90 31.11
C ASP A 469 -6.91 9.52 29.77
N VAL A 470 -7.24 8.69 28.78
CA VAL A 470 -7.67 9.14 27.46
C VAL A 470 -8.98 9.92 27.54
N ALA A 471 -9.98 9.37 28.22
CA ALA A 471 -11.31 9.95 28.34
C ALA A 471 -11.28 11.22 29.21
N ALA A 472 -10.45 11.24 30.25
CA ALA A 472 -10.21 12.45 31.04
C ALA A 472 -9.56 13.56 30.21
N ARG A 473 -8.52 13.24 29.44
CA ARG A 473 -7.87 14.18 28.53
C ARG A 473 -8.81 14.70 27.45
N MET A 474 -9.72 13.86 26.95
CA MET A 474 -10.75 14.28 25.98
C MET A 474 -11.84 15.17 26.59
N GLY A 475 -11.87 15.33 27.91
CA GLY A 475 -12.86 16.15 28.61
C GLY A 475 -14.23 15.48 28.76
N LEU A 476 -14.30 14.14 28.65
CA LEU A 476 -15.57 13.42 28.84
C LEU A 476 -16.08 13.55 30.28
N PRO A 477 -17.40 13.73 30.50
CA PRO A 477 -18.02 13.61 31.83
C PRO A 477 -17.85 12.21 32.42
N ASP A 478 -17.87 12.06 33.75
CA ASP A 478 -17.62 10.77 34.41
C ASP A 478 -18.60 9.66 33.98
N ASP A 479 -19.89 9.98 33.82
CA ASP A 479 -20.89 9.02 33.33
C ASP A 479 -20.54 8.49 31.92
N ASP A 480 -20.02 9.36 31.05
CA ASP A 480 -19.61 8.99 29.70
C ASP A 480 -18.31 8.17 29.70
N ARG A 481 -17.39 8.47 30.63
CA ARG A 481 -16.16 7.69 30.83
C ARG A 481 -16.49 6.26 31.20
N GLU A 482 -17.43 6.05 32.12
CA GLU A 482 -17.85 4.71 32.54
C GLU A 482 -18.50 3.92 31.40
N VAL A 483 -19.27 4.57 30.53
CA VAL A 483 -19.86 3.92 29.35
C VAL A 483 -18.76 3.47 28.38
N VAL A 484 -17.81 4.36 28.03
CA VAL A 484 -16.71 3.99 27.12
C VAL A 484 -15.82 2.91 27.76
N ARG A 485 -15.52 3.02 29.06
CA ARG A 485 -14.80 1.98 29.80
C ARG A 485 -15.53 0.64 29.72
N SER A 486 -16.85 0.61 29.91
CA SER A 486 -17.66 -0.60 29.80
C SER A 486 -17.66 -1.17 28.39
N MET A 487 -17.71 -0.31 27.36
CA MET A 487 -17.58 -0.74 25.97
C MET A 487 -16.24 -1.44 25.71
N VAL A 488 -15.12 -0.86 26.18
CA VAL A 488 -13.79 -1.47 26.06
C VAL A 488 -13.72 -2.78 26.86
N ALA A 489 -14.19 -2.79 28.11
CA ALA A 489 -14.14 -3.97 28.98
C ALA A 489 -14.97 -5.15 28.46
N LEU A 490 -16.08 -4.87 27.76
CA LEU A 490 -17.07 -5.87 27.37
C LEU A 490 -17.14 -6.09 25.84
N HIS A 491 -16.22 -5.55 25.04
CA HIS A 491 -16.31 -5.63 23.57
C HIS A 491 -16.34 -7.07 23.03
N LEU A 492 -15.74 -8.03 23.75
CA LEU A 492 -15.78 -9.46 23.41
C LEU A 492 -17.01 -10.22 23.96
N LEU A 493 -17.79 -9.61 24.86
CA LEU A 493 -18.89 -10.30 25.56
C LEU A 493 -19.92 -10.87 24.59
N LEU A 494 -20.44 -10.05 23.69
CA LEU A 494 -21.47 -10.47 22.73
C LEU A 494 -20.95 -11.46 21.67
N PRO A 495 -19.81 -11.24 21.00
CA PRO A 495 -19.33 -12.20 20.01
C PRO A 495 -18.96 -13.56 20.64
N GLU A 496 -18.41 -13.58 21.86
CA GLU A 496 -18.15 -14.84 22.56
C GLU A 496 -19.43 -15.52 23.03
N THR A 497 -20.40 -14.77 23.53
CA THR A 497 -21.70 -15.33 23.96
C THR A 497 -22.44 -15.93 22.78
N ALA A 498 -22.52 -15.20 21.67
CA ALA A 498 -23.18 -15.64 20.44
C ALA A 498 -22.60 -16.95 19.89
N THR A 499 -21.28 -17.15 20.00
CA THR A 499 -20.59 -18.28 19.36
C THR A 499 -20.27 -19.45 20.29
N ARG A 500 -20.28 -19.24 21.61
CA ARG A 500 -19.84 -20.26 22.60
C ARG A 500 -20.90 -20.65 23.62
N ARG A 501 -22.07 -20.01 23.66
CA ARG A 501 -23.14 -20.29 24.63
C ARG A 501 -24.43 -20.73 23.95
N ASP A 502 -25.30 -21.37 24.74
CA ASP A 502 -26.66 -21.69 24.30
C ASP A 502 -27.56 -20.46 24.46
N LEU A 503 -28.02 -19.91 23.34
CA LEU A 503 -28.88 -18.72 23.29
C LEU A 503 -30.32 -19.02 23.71
N SER A 504 -30.72 -20.29 23.77
CA SER A 504 -32.04 -20.70 24.24
C SER A 504 -32.12 -20.78 25.77
N ASP A 505 -30.99 -20.83 26.47
CA ASP A 505 -30.91 -20.80 27.93
C ASP A 505 -31.15 -19.36 28.44
N PRO A 506 -32.23 -19.08 29.21
CA PRO A 506 -32.48 -17.77 29.78
C PRO A 506 -31.33 -17.24 30.65
N ARG A 507 -30.52 -18.14 31.23
CA ARG A 507 -29.36 -17.77 32.04
C ARG A 507 -28.30 -17.06 31.20
N THR A 508 -28.16 -17.40 29.92
CA THR A 508 -27.24 -16.71 29.01
C THR A 508 -27.61 -15.23 28.87
N ALA A 509 -28.89 -14.94 28.63
CA ALA A 509 -29.37 -13.56 28.56
C ALA A 509 -29.23 -12.82 29.90
N GLN A 510 -29.48 -13.51 31.02
CA GLN A 510 -29.31 -12.95 32.36
C GLN A 510 -27.85 -12.55 32.64
N VAL A 511 -26.88 -13.41 32.31
CA VAL A 511 -25.45 -13.10 32.49
C VAL A 511 -25.02 -11.88 31.69
N VAL A 512 -25.50 -11.74 30.45
CA VAL A 512 -25.21 -10.56 29.63
C VAL A 512 -25.85 -9.31 30.24
N ALA A 513 -27.11 -9.39 30.66
CA ALA A 513 -27.81 -8.25 31.26
C ALA A 513 -27.16 -7.81 32.58
N GLU A 514 -26.73 -8.74 33.43
CA GLU A 514 -26.01 -8.47 34.67
C GLU A 514 -24.63 -7.86 34.43
N ALA A 515 -23.92 -8.28 33.38
CA ALA A 515 -22.61 -7.74 33.04
C ALA A 515 -22.71 -6.31 32.45
N VAL A 516 -23.70 -6.04 31.60
CA VAL A 516 -23.84 -4.76 30.90
C VAL A 516 -24.57 -3.69 31.75
N GLY A 517 -25.54 -4.10 32.57
CA GLY A 517 -26.20 -3.23 33.55
C GLY A 517 -27.31 -2.32 32.99
N ASP A 518 -27.16 -1.77 31.78
CA ASP A 518 -28.15 -0.85 31.19
C ASP A 518 -28.40 -1.07 29.68
N LEU A 519 -29.58 -0.63 29.22
CA LEU A 519 -30.03 -0.81 27.84
C LEU A 519 -29.22 0.05 26.84
N GLY A 520 -28.77 1.23 27.24
CA GLY A 520 -28.01 2.14 26.37
C GLY A 520 -26.64 1.55 26.04
N THR A 521 -25.89 1.09 27.04
CA THR A 521 -24.60 0.42 26.86
C THR A 521 -24.75 -0.87 26.06
N LEU A 522 -25.83 -1.65 26.26
CA LEU A 522 -26.10 -2.84 25.45
C LEU A 522 -26.29 -2.52 23.96
N GLN A 523 -27.01 -1.43 23.64
CA GLN A 523 -27.18 -0.99 22.25
C GLN A 523 -25.84 -0.58 21.62
N LEU A 524 -24.99 0.13 22.36
CA LEU A 524 -23.65 0.51 21.91
C LEU A 524 -22.75 -0.71 21.69
N LEU A 525 -22.74 -1.67 22.63
CA LEU A 525 -21.98 -2.91 22.52
C LEU A 525 -22.41 -3.76 21.32
N ARG A 526 -23.72 -3.83 21.04
CA ARG A 526 -24.24 -4.54 19.86
C ARG A 526 -23.75 -3.91 18.56
N ALA A 527 -23.85 -2.59 18.44
CA ALA A 527 -23.37 -1.87 17.27
C ALA A 527 -21.85 -1.98 17.11
N LEU A 528 -21.09 -1.88 18.20
CA LEU A 528 -19.64 -2.10 18.21
C LEU A 528 -19.28 -3.52 17.76
N THR A 529 -19.96 -4.54 18.30
CA THR A 529 -19.72 -5.94 17.95
C THR A 529 -19.88 -6.20 16.45
N GLU A 530 -20.96 -5.66 15.86
CA GLU A 530 -21.20 -5.79 14.43
C GLU A 530 -20.16 -5.02 13.59
N ALA A 531 -19.79 -3.81 14.04
CA ALA A 531 -18.82 -2.97 13.35
C ALA A 531 -17.41 -3.58 13.37
N ASP A 532 -16.97 -4.09 14.52
CA ASP A 532 -15.70 -4.77 14.74
C ASP A 532 -15.63 -6.07 13.93
N SER A 533 -16.65 -6.92 14.06
CA SER A 533 -16.70 -8.19 13.33
C SER A 533 -16.61 -8.01 11.80
N LYS A 534 -17.21 -6.94 11.26
CA LYS A 534 -17.09 -6.58 9.83
C LYS A 534 -15.66 -6.16 9.47
N ALA A 535 -14.97 -5.45 10.35
CA ALA A 535 -13.60 -4.99 10.15
C ALA A 535 -12.57 -6.11 10.34
N THR A 536 -12.83 -7.10 11.20
CA THR A 536 -11.97 -8.29 11.33
C THR A 536 -11.92 -9.07 10.01
N GLY A 537 -13.09 -9.31 9.39
CA GLY A 537 -13.20 -9.90 8.05
C GLY A 537 -14.39 -10.86 7.88
N PRO A 538 -14.54 -11.47 6.68
CA PRO A 538 -15.69 -12.32 6.35
C PRO A 538 -15.80 -13.60 7.20
N ALA A 539 -14.69 -14.06 7.81
CA ALA A 539 -14.73 -15.16 8.78
C ALA A 539 -15.38 -14.73 10.11
N ALA A 540 -15.23 -13.45 10.48
CA ALA A 540 -15.74 -12.89 11.71
C ALA A 540 -17.20 -12.44 11.60
N TRP A 541 -17.67 -12.01 10.42
CA TRP A 541 -19.06 -11.57 10.19
C TRP A 541 -19.78 -12.34 9.08
N SER A 542 -21.01 -12.80 9.36
CA SER A 542 -21.90 -13.45 8.38
C SER A 542 -23.37 -13.22 8.73
N ALA A 543 -24.29 -13.45 7.78
CA ALA A 543 -25.73 -13.36 8.03
C ALA A 543 -26.19 -14.31 9.17
N TRP A 544 -25.53 -15.46 9.32
CA TRP A 544 -25.77 -16.37 10.43
C TRP A 544 -25.33 -15.76 11.77
N LYS A 545 -24.14 -15.15 11.85
CA LYS A 545 -23.69 -14.47 13.07
C LYS A 545 -24.58 -13.28 13.43
N GLN A 546 -25.09 -12.57 12.43
CA GLN A 546 -26.06 -11.50 12.64
C GLN A 546 -27.35 -12.02 13.31
N SER A 547 -27.82 -13.23 12.97
CA SER A 547 -29.02 -13.79 13.61
C SER A 547 -28.82 -14.23 15.07
N LEU A 548 -27.58 -14.27 15.54
CA LEU A 548 -27.23 -14.64 16.92
C LEU A 548 -27.15 -13.41 17.85
N LEU A 549 -27.15 -12.19 17.29
CA LEU A 549 -26.96 -10.89 17.95
C LEU A 549 -28.21 -9.99 17.88
#